data_AF-A0A7V3UWI3-F1
#
_entry.id   AF-A0A7V3UWI3-F1
#
_cell.length_a   1.000
_cell.length_b   1.000
_cell.length_c   1.000
_cell.angle_alpha   90.00
_cell.angle_beta   90.00
_cell.angle_gamma   90.00
#
_symmetry.space_group_name_H-M   'P 1'
#
loop_
_entity.id
_entity.type
_entity.pdbx_description
1 polymer ?
#
loop_
_entity_poly.entity_id
_entity_poly.type
_entity_poly.pdbx_seq_one_letter_code
_entity_poly.pdbx_strand_id
1 'polypeptide(L)'
;MNVTKNQSNFILTQQKLIEGVFLKRLNRFVVECLIDGKKQLAHLPNPGRLWELLFKGSKIILYKSNSKERNLQYTVAAVYKNSKPVLLHTSETNSVANWLLQNQLIDELKDFKVLSREKTLNHSRIDFHLSDGKKELFLEVKSCTLFHHKLAMFPDAITERGSKHLNELAELNSGDKIGGVLFLVHNKDVEYFLPEFHTDLKFARNFYQLKDKIKFFVYSLDWNDSLSLDHTKIKKVKIPFDVLKNELEDSGTYILVIHNNQKQKIEIGNLGRVNFEKGYYCYIGSAMQNLTKRVDRHKRKIKNHHWHIDYLLDKTKIHKSIEIRSNEKLECIVANGVKKISDGEIKNFGSSDCSCNSHLFFFKENPLQRKDFIDLILDFRMKRLVEKYNL
;
A
#
# COMPACT_ATOMS: atom_id res chain seq x y z
N MET A 1 36.76 -21.71 18.88
CA MET A 1 37.39 -20.66 18.04
C MET A 1 36.29 -19.74 17.55
N ASN A 2 36.21 -18.52 18.09
CA ASN A 2 35.23 -17.51 17.71
C ASN A 2 35.56 -16.97 16.31
N VAL A 3 34.87 -17.49 15.29
CA VAL A 3 34.84 -16.85 13.98
C VAL A 3 33.84 -15.72 14.07
N THR A 4 34.30 -14.52 14.43
CA THR A 4 33.59 -13.28 14.13
C THR A 4 33.45 -13.19 12.61
N LYS A 5 32.33 -13.68 12.06
CA LYS A 5 31.91 -13.35 10.69
C LYS A 5 31.74 -11.84 10.66
N ASN A 6 32.67 -11.15 10.02
CA ASN A 6 32.56 -9.73 9.72
C ASN A 6 31.40 -9.58 8.71
N GLN A 7 30.15 -9.51 9.19
CA GLN A 7 28.97 -9.36 8.34
C GLN A 7 28.93 -7.92 7.83
N SER A 8 29.54 -7.68 6.67
CA SER A 8 29.38 -6.40 5.96
C SER A 8 27.90 -6.19 5.64
N ASN A 9 27.37 -5.03 6.01
CA ASN A 9 26.00 -4.64 5.68
C ASN A 9 25.74 -4.76 4.17
N PHE A 10 24.53 -5.16 3.79
CA PHE A 10 24.07 -5.02 2.42
C PHE A 10 24.06 -3.53 2.03
N ILE A 11 24.56 -3.21 0.84
CA ILE A 11 24.54 -1.87 0.26
C ILE A 11 23.79 -1.98 -1.07
N LEU A 12 22.77 -1.15 -1.27
CA LEU A 12 21.91 -1.23 -2.46
C LEU A 12 22.69 -1.06 -3.77
N THR A 13 23.62 -0.09 -3.80
CA THR A 13 24.39 0.23 -5.00
C THR A 13 25.74 0.84 -4.63
N GLN A 14 26.74 0.58 -5.45
CA GLN A 14 28.06 1.24 -5.38
C GLN A 14 28.09 2.57 -6.15
N GLN A 15 27.01 2.90 -6.86
CA GLN A 15 26.90 4.18 -7.57
C GLN A 15 26.72 5.33 -6.58
N LYS A 16 27.25 6.50 -6.95
CA LYS A 16 27.08 7.71 -6.16
C LYS A 16 25.59 8.04 -6.01
N LEU A 17 25.13 8.12 -4.77
CA LEU A 17 23.79 8.56 -4.43
C LEU A 17 23.65 10.07 -4.62
N ILE A 18 22.46 10.48 -5.08
CA ILE A 18 22.10 11.84 -5.42
C ILE A 18 20.78 12.14 -4.72
N GLU A 19 20.68 13.31 -4.10
CA GLU A 19 19.42 13.77 -3.51
C GLU A 19 18.61 14.56 -4.54
N GLY A 20 17.29 14.42 -4.48
CA GLY A 20 16.37 15.18 -5.31
C GLY A 20 15.05 15.46 -4.62
N VAL A 21 14.19 16.19 -5.32
CA VAL A 21 12.85 16.54 -4.83
C VAL A 21 11.80 16.01 -5.81
N PHE A 22 10.90 15.15 -5.32
CA PHE A 22 9.81 14.61 -6.12
C PHE A 22 8.81 15.72 -6.49
N LEU A 23 8.43 15.80 -7.77
CA LEU A 23 7.42 16.76 -8.24
C LEU A 23 6.09 16.10 -8.54
N LYS A 24 6.10 15.05 -9.38
CA LYS A 24 4.90 14.29 -9.75
C LYS A 24 5.29 12.96 -10.36
N ARG A 25 4.35 12.02 -10.29
CA ARG A 25 4.45 10.73 -10.99
C ARG A 25 3.71 10.83 -12.32
N LEU A 26 4.41 10.58 -13.43
CA LEU A 26 3.83 10.65 -14.77
C LEU A 26 3.11 9.35 -15.15
N ASN A 27 3.67 8.22 -14.73
CA ASN A 27 3.07 6.90 -14.85
C ASN A 27 3.67 5.96 -13.79
N ARG A 28 3.32 4.67 -13.83
CA ARG A 28 3.75 3.69 -12.82
C ARG A 28 5.28 3.55 -12.69
N PHE A 29 6.07 3.92 -13.70
CA PHE A 29 7.53 3.73 -13.72
C PHE A 29 8.33 5.00 -13.97
N VAL A 30 7.69 6.16 -14.10
CA VAL A 30 8.36 7.42 -14.44
C VAL A 30 7.86 8.54 -13.53
N VAL A 31 8.81 9.24 -12.93
CA VAL A 31 8.56 10.44 -12.12
C VAL A 31 9.31 11.63 -12.70
N GLU A 32 8.75 12.81 -12.47
CA GLU A 32 9.43 14.09 -12.63
C GLU A 32 9.96 14.54 -11.26
N CYS A 33 11.21 14.97 -11.21
CA CYS A 33 11.88 15.41 -9.98
C CYS A 33 12.84 16.58 -10.25
N LEU A 34 13.28 17.25 -9.20
CA LEU A 34 14.38 18.21 -9.24
C LEU A 34 15.66 17.54 -8.77
N ILE A 35 16.73 17.68 -9.54
CA ILE A 35 18.11 17.32 -9.19
C ILE A 35 18.96 18.55 -9.45
N ASP A 36 19.67 19.05 -8.44
CA ASP A 36 20.46 20.30 -8.52
C ASP A 36 19.65 21.48 -9.11
N GLY A 37 18.39 21.61 -8.70
CA GLY A 37 17.46 22.65 -9.18
C GLY A 37 16.91 22.45 -10.60
N LYS A 38 17.35 21.43 -11.34
CA LYS A 38 16.91 21.14 -12.71
C LYS A 38 15.86 20.03 -12.73
N LYS A 39 14.81 20.22 -13.54
CA LYS A 39 13.80 19.17 -13.79
C LYS A 39 14.42 18.00 -14.55
N GLN A 40 14.19 16.80 -14.04
CA GLN A 40 14.66 15.54 -14.61
C GLN A 40 13.57 14.49 -14.58
N LEU A 41 13.62 13.57 -15.55
CA LEU A 41 12.83 12.35 -15.52
C LEU A 41 13.67 11.22 -14.91
N ALA A 42 13.07 10.46 -14.01
CA ALA A 42 13.70 9.32 -13.36
C ALA A 42 12.81 8.07 -13.43
N HIS A 43 13.46 6.91 -13.56
CA HIS A 43 12.81 5.63 -13.43
C HIS A 43 12.41 5.38 -11.97
N LEU A 44 11.18 4.95 -11.74
CA LEU A 44 10.68 4.49 -10.46
C LEU A 44 10.48 2.97 -10.52
N PRO A 45 11.41 2.16 -9.97
CA PRO A 45 11.34 0.70 -9.94
C PRO A 45 10.37 0.19 -8.87
N ASN A 46 9.18 0.78 -8.80
CA ASN A 46 8.12 0.40 -7.89
C ASN A 46 6.75 0.60 -8.55
N PRO A 47 6.03 -0.49 -8.87
CA PRO A 47 4.72 -0.38 -9.51
C PRO A 47 3.59 -0.02 -8.53
N GLY A 48 3.83 -0.05 -7.21
CA GLY A 48 2.86 0.27 -6.16
C GLY A 48 2.31 1.70 -6.29
N ARG A 49 1.26 2.03 -5.53
CA ARG A 49 0.62 3.36 -5.55
C ARG A 49 1.51 4.42 -4.91
N LEU A 50 2.16 4.11 -3.79
CA LEU A 50 3.08 4.98 -3.05
C LEU A 50 2.49 6.35 -2.66
N TRP A 51 1.16 6.44 -2.60
CA TRP A 51 0.41 7.66 -2.27
C TRP A 51 0.66 8.17 -0.83
N GLU A 52 1.20 7.32 0.04
CA GLU A 52 1.63 7.60 1.42
C GLU A 52 3.10 8.02 1.55
N LEU A 53 3.83 8.04 0.42
CA LEU A 53 5.27 8.31 0.38
C LEU A 53 5.63 9.46 -0.60
N LEU A 54 5.04 9.46 -1.79
CA LEU A 54 5.39 10.37 -2.88
C LEU A 54 4.45 11.58 -2.95
N PHE A 55 4.61 12.50 -2.00
CA PHE A 55 3.99 13.83 -2.05
C PHE A 55 4.89 14.81 -2.80
N LYS A 56 4.30 15.78 -3.51
CA LYS A 56 5.07 16.86 -4.14
C LYS A 56 5.93 17.56 -3.07
N GLY A 57 7.24 17.66 -3.33
CA GLY A 57 8.21 18.18 -2.37
C GLY A 57 8.91 17.11 -1.53
N SER A 58 8.50 15.83 -1.59
CA SER A 58 9.19 14.74 -0.89
C SER A 58 10.65 14.64 -1.34
N LYS A 59 11.57 14.58 -0.38
CA LYS A 59 12.98 14.31 -0.63
C LYS A 59 13.16 12.86 -1.08
N ILE A 60 13.87 12.64 -2.17
CA ILE A 60 14.15 11.32 -2.74
C ILE A 60 15.65 11.09 -2.90
N ILE A 61 16.05 9.83 -2.86
CA ILE A 61 17.42 9.39 -3.15
C ILE A 61 17.40 8.70 -4.51
N LEU A 62 18.31 9.12 -5.39
CA LEU A 62 18.50 8.59 -6.72
C LEU A 62 19.94 8.15 -6.93
N TYR A 63 20.18 7.46 -8.03
CA TYR A 63 21.52 7.27 -8.58
C TYR A 63 21.45 7.34 -10.11
N LYS A 64 22.60 7.60 -10.75
CA LYS A 64 22.72 7.60 -12.20
C LYS A 64 22.96 6.18 -12.70
N SER A 65 22.07 5.67 -13.53
CA SER A 65 22.20 4.34 -14.15
C SER A 65 23.42 4.29 -15.07
N ASN A 66 24.20 3.20 -15.01
CA ASN A 66 25.40 3.00 -15.83
C ASN A 66 25.12 2.61 -17.29
N SER A 67 23.87 2.31 -17.65
CA SER A 67 23.52 1.88 -19.01
C SER A 67 23.36 3.08 -19.94
N LYS A 68 24.22 3.17 -20.97
CA LYS A 68 24.16 4.20 -22.02
C LYS A 68 22.91 4.06 -22.92
N GLU A 69 22.24 2.91 -22.89
CA GLU A 69 21.07 2.59 -23.73
C GLU A 69 19.73 2.97 -23.08
N ARG A 70 19.72 3.33 -21.79
CA ARG A 70 18.48 3.69 -21.09
C ARG A 70 18.07 5.13 -21.38
N ASN A 71 16.83 5.31 -21.84
CA ASN A 71 16.21 6.64 -22.03
C ASN A 71 16.10 7.47 -20.73
N LEU A 72 16.08 6.81 -19.56
CA LEU A 72 16.05 7.46 -18.25
C LEU A 72 17.38 7.26 -17.54
N GLN A 73 18.13 8.36 -17.36
CA GLN A 73 19.47 8.33 -16.77
C GLN A 73 19.46 8.11 -15.26
N TYR A 74 18.38 8.48 -14.57
CA TYR A 74 18.28 8.40 -13.12
C TYR A 74 17.29 7.31 -12.71
N THR A 75 17.59 6.64 -11.60
CA THR A 75 16.69 5.69 -10.96
C THR A 75 16.44 6.16 -9.53
N VAL A 76 15.17 6.22 -9.14
CA VAL A 76 14.77 6.49 -7.76
C VAL A 76 15.00 5.23 -6.93
N ALA A 77 15.84 5.34 -5.91
CA ALA A 77 16.17 4.25 -5.01
C ALA A 77 15.29 4.28 -3.75
N ALA A 78 15.09 5.46 -3.17
CA ALA A 78 14.35 5.64 -1.93
C ALA A 78 13.65 7.00 -1.86
N VAL A 79 12.74 7.13 -0.89
CA VAL A 79 12.07 8.38 -0.51
C VAL A 79 12.18 8.58 1.00
N TYR A 80 12.38 9.80 1.45
CA TYR A 80 12.38 10.10 2.87
C TYR A 80 10.95 10.18 3.41
N LYS A 81 10.67 9.44 4.48
CA LYS A 81 9.48 9.58 5.32
C LYS A 81 9.94 9.72 6.77
N ASN A 82 9.52 10.81 7.44
CA ASN A 82 9.94 11.13 8.82
C ASN A 82 11.48 11.07 9.01
N SER A 83 12.22 11.68 8.08
CA SER A 83 13.69 11.72 8.06
C SER A 83 14.41 10.38 7.89
N LYS A 84 13.69 9.30 7.55
CA LYS A 84 14.30 8.01 7.22
C LYS A 84 14.07 7.62 5.76
N PRO A 85 15.05 7.04 5.08
CA PRO A 85 14.86 6.53 3.73
C PRO A 85 14.02 5.25 3.74
N VAL A 86 12.98 5.24 2.92
CA VAL A 86 12.16 4.07 2.60
C VAL A 86 12.59 3.58 1.22
N LEU A 87 13.12 2.36 1.16
CA LEU A 87 13.53 1.76 -0.11
C LEU A 87 12.31 1.61 -1.05
N LEU A 88 12.42 2.15 -2.25
CA LEU A 88 11.43 1.99 -3.31
C LEU A 88 11.87 0.96 -4.36
N HIS A 89 13.13 0.52 -4.37
CA HIS A 89 13.69 -0.34 -5.41
C HIS A 89 13.25 -1.82 -5.32
N THR A 90 12.00 -2.09 -5.68
CA THR A 90 11.37 -3.41 -5.49
C THR A 90 12.07 -4.55 -6.24
N SER A 91 12.76 -4.30 -7.35
CA SER A 91 13.51 -5.36 -8.05
C SER A 91 14.77 -5.84 -7.32
N GLU A 92 15.29 -5.06 -6.35
CA GLU A 92 16.43 -5.50 -5.51
C GLU A 92 15.96 -6.26 -4.26
N THR A 93 14.66 -6.42 -4.05
CA THR A 93 14.12 -7.14 -2.88
C THR A 93 14.62 -8.59 -2.84
N ASN A 94 14.77 -9.23 -4.00
CA ASN A 94 15.33 -10.58 -4.10
C ASN A 94 16.83 -10.59 -3.72
N SER A 95 17.60 -9.57 -4.11
CA SER A 95 19.00 -9.42 -3.70
C SER A 95 19.12 -9.26 -2.19
N VAL A 96 18.25 -8.44 -1.58
CA VAL A 96 18.16 -8.27 -0.13
C VAL A 96 17.80 -9.59 0.56
N ALA A 97 16.76 -10.28 0.10
CA ALA A 97 16.34 -11.57 0.67
C ALA A 97 17.46 -12.62 0.59
N ASN A 98 18.16 -12.70 -0.54
CA ASN A 98 19.30 -13.60 -0.68
C ASN A 98 20.39 -13.29 0.35
N TRP A 99 20.73 -12.01 0.54
CA TRP A 99 21.72 -11.61 1.54
C TRP A 99 21.28 -11.94 2.97
N LEU A 100 20.00 -11.74 3.31
CA LEU A 100 19.43 -12.12 4.62
C LEU A 100 19.54 -13.63 4.88
N LEU A 101 19.19 -14.44 3.86
CA LEU A 101 19.25 -15.90 3.94
C LEU A 101 20.70 -16.40 4.09
N GLN A 102 21.63 -15.90 3.27
CA GLN A 102 23.05 -16.27 3.33
C GLN A 102 23.70 -15.90 4.67
N ASN A 103 23.25 -14.80 5.29
CA ASN A 103 23.75 -14.33 6.58
C ASN A 103 22.95 -14.85 7.78
N GLN A 104 21.97 -15.73 7.58
CA GLN A 104 21.17 -16.34 8.65
C GLN A 104 20.46 -15.32 9.53
N LEU A 105 19.98 -14.23 8.91
CA LEU A 105 19.31 -13.10 9.59
C LEU A 105 17.77 -13.25 9.65
N ILE A 106 17.26 -14.39 9.18
CA ILE A 106 15.87 -14.81 9.31
C ILE A 106 15.85 -16.00 10.27
N ASP A 107 15.39 -15.79 11.49
CA ASP A 107 15.53 -16.75 12.59
C ASP A 107 14.95 -18.13 12.27
N GLU A 108 13.79 -18.19 11.62
CA GLU A 108 13.14 -19.45 11.26
C GLU A 108 13.80 -20.18 10.09
N LEU A 109 14.70 -19.52 9.36
CA LEU A 109 15.34 -20.03 8.16
C LEU A 109 16.85 -20.22 8.31
N LYS A 110 17.41 -20.14 9.53
CA LYS A 110 18.86 -20.24 9.78
C LYS A 110 19.50 -21.55 9.30
N ASP A 111 18.75 -22.65 9.40
CA ASP A 111 19.20 -23.99 9.00
C ASP A 111 18.94 -24.29 7.52
N PHE A 112 18.18 -23.44 6.84
CA PHE A 112 17.86 -23.59 5.42
C PHE A 112 18.97 -23.00 4.54
N LYS A 113 19.44 -23.79 3.56
CA LYS A 113 20.39 -23.36 2.53
C LYS A 113 19.66 -23.07 1.23
N VAL A 114 20.12 -22.05 0.50
CA VAL A 114 19.63 -21.74 -0.85
C VAL A 114 20.13 -22.79 -1.83
N LEU A 115 19.22 -23.60 -2.39
CA LEU A 115 19.54 -24.60 -3.42
C LEU A 115 19.50 -23.98 -4.81
N SER A 116 18.48 -23.17 -5.09
CA SER A 116 18.36 -22.46 -6.36
C SER A 116 17.54 -21.17 -6.22
N ARG A 117 17.73 -20.25 -7.18
CA ARG A 117 16.98 -19.00 -7.30
C ARG A 117 16.10 -19.03 -8.53
N GLU A 118 14.97 -18.35 -8.43
CA GLU A 118 13.98 -18.17 -9.49
C GLU A 118 13.60 -19.48 -10.21
N LYS A 119 13.23 -20.47 -9.40
CA LYS A 119 12.86 -21.82 -9.81
C LYS A 119 11.48 -21.80 -10.46
N THR A 120 11.38 -22.33 -11.68
CA THR A 120 10.08 -22.56 -12.32
C THR A 120 9.35 -23.69 -11.61
N LEU A 121 8.11 -23.43 -11.23
CA LEU A 121 7.18 -24.38 -10.66
C LEU A 121 5.82 -24.22 -11.33
N ASN A 122 5.34 -25.28 -11.98
CA ASN A 122 4.11 -25.27 -12.77
C ASN A 122 4.13 -24.10 -13.78
N HIS A 123 3.28 -23.09 -13.58
CA HIS A 123 3.14 -21.93 -14.46
C HIS A 123 3.74 -20.63 -13.88
N SER A 124 4.45 -20.73 -12.75
CA SER A 124 4.99 -19.58 -12.03
C SER A 124 6.47 -19.76 -11.70
N ARG A 125 7.13 -18.64 -11.40
CA ARG A 125 8.54 -18.60 -11.01
C ARG A 125 8.61 -18.18 -9.55
N ILE A 126 9.18 -19.05 -8.72
CA ILE A 126 9.33 -18.82 -7.27
C ILE A 126 10.73 -18.30 -7.00
N ASP A 127 10.84 -17.26 -6.19
CA ASP A 127 12.11 -16.54 -5.97
C ASP A 127 13.23 -17.42 -5.40
N PHE A 128 12.93 -18.30 -4.44
CA PHE A 128 13.92 -19.17 -3.80
C PHE A 128 13.42 -20.59 -3.56
N HIS A 129 14.32 -21.57 -3.75
CA HIS A 129 14.16 -22.95 -3.31
C HIS A 129 15.23 -23.25 -2.27
N LEU A 130 14.81 -23.57 -1.05
CA LEU A 130 15.65 -23.74 0.13
C LEU A 130 15.54 -25.17 0.67
N SER A 131 16.56 -25.65 1.38
CA SER A 131 16.48 -26.91 2.13
C SER A 131 17.33 -26.92 3.39
N ASP A 132 16.82 -27.56 4.45
CA ASP A 132 17.55 -27.88 5.68
C ASP A 132 18.10 -29.34 5.69
N GLY A 133 18.00 -30.03 4.55
CA GLY A 133 18.37 -31.45 4.39
C GLY A 133 17.25 -32.44 4.73
N LYS A 134 16.15 -31.99 5.35
CA LYS A 134 14.95 -32.81 5.63
C LYS A 134 13.74 -32.28 4.89
N LYS A 135 13.56 -30.95 4.88
CA LYS A 135 12.46 -30.23 4.26
C LYS A 135 12.95 -29.38 3.10
N GLU A 136 12.09 -29.20 2.12
CA GLU A 136 12.25 -28.24 1.05
C GLU A 136 11.25 -27.09 1.22
N LEU A 137 11.74 -25.86 1.18
CA LEU A 137 10.92 -24.66 1.28
C LEU A 137 11.00 -23.88 -0.04
N PHE A 138 9.84 -23.63 -0.63
CA PHE A 138 9.69 -22.75 -1.79
C PHE A 138 9.21 -21.39 -1.30
N LEU A 139 10.08 -20.39 -1.42
CA LEU A 139 9.91 -19.09 -0.79
C LEU A 139 9.75 -17.98 -1.84
N GLU A 140 8.59 -17.35 -1.82
CA GLU A 140 8.30 -16.13 -2.58
C GLU A 140 8.65 -14.89 -1.73
N VAL A 141 9.19 -13.85 -2.35
CA VAL A 141 9.56 -12.60 -1.69
C VAL A 141 8.60 -11.48 -2.07
N LYS A 142 8.29 -10.62 -1.09
CA LYS A 142 7.43 -9.44 -1.26
C LYS A 142 8.05 -8.22 -0.58
N SER A 143 8.13 -7.12 -1.32
CA SER A 143 8.47 -5.81 -0.74
C SER A 143 7.22 -5.13 -0.22
N CYS A 144 7.29 -4.61 1.00
CA CYS A 144 6.21 -3.86 1.64
C CYS A 144 6.72 -2.47 2.02
N THR A 145 6.09 -1.45 1.45
CA THR A 145 6.38 -0.03 1.71
C THR A 145 5.19 0.72 2.31
N LEU A 146 4.01 0.08 2.36
CA LEU A 146 2.82 0.61 2.98
C LEU A 146 2.83 0.34 4.48
N PHE A 147 3.06 1.42 5.22
CA PHE A 147 3.04 1.42 6.68
C PHE A 147 2.53 2.75 7.22
N HIS A 148 1.92 2.67 8.40
CA HIS A 148 1.49 3.83 9.17
C HIS A 148 1.54 3.48 10.66
N HIS A 149 2.18 4.34 11.46
CA HIS A 149 2.55 4.05 12.84
C HIS A 149 3.26 2.69 12.98
N LYS A 150 2.71 1.78 13.79
CA LYS A 150 3.27 0.46 14.10
C LYS A 150 2.82 -0.65 13.13
N LEU A 151 1.93 -0.34 12.18
CA LEU A 151 1.31 -1.35 11.32
C LEU A 151 1.83 -1.21 9.89
N ALA A 152 2.15 -2.34 9.27
CA ALA A 152 2.41 -2.47 7.84
C ALA A 152 1.31 -3.28 7.18
N MET A 153 1.04 -2.99 5.90
CA MET A 153 0.08 -3.77 5.13
C MET A 153 0.57 -4.06 3.71
N PHE A 154 0.11 -5.18 3.15
CA PHE A 154 0.37 -5.55 1.75
C PHE A 154 -0.85 -6.24 1.14
N PRO A 155 -1.21 -5.97 -0.13
CA PRO A 155 -0.56 -5.05 -1.07
C PRO A 155 -1.08 -3.60 -0.97
N ASP A 156 -0.40 -2.66 -1.59
CA ASP A 156 -0.89 -1.27 -1.72
C ASP A 156 -1.81 -1.05 -2.95
N ALA A 157 -1.98 -2.08 -3.79
CA ALA A 157 -2.88 -2.15 -4.93
C ALA A 157 -3.41 -3.57 -5.13
N ILE A 158 -4.55 -3.72 -5.80
CA ILE A 158 -5.12 -5.05 -6.14
C ILE A 158 -4.06 -5.92 -6.85
N THR A 159 -3.89 -7.15 -6.38
CA THR A 159 -2.88 -8.10 -6.85
C THR A 159 -3.48 -9.50 -7.10
N GLU A 160 -4.01 -9.69 -8.31
CA GLU A 160 -4.48 -11.01 -8.75
C GLU A 160 -3.33 -12.03 -8.79
N ARG A 161 -2.16 -11.60 -9.27
CA ARG A 161 -0.93 -12.41 -9.29
C ARG A 161 -0.52 -12.84 -7.88
N GLY A 162 -0.57 -11.95 -6.90
CA GLY A 162 -0.23 -12.29 -5.52
C GLY A 162 -1.14 -13.37 -4.96
N SER A 163 -2.46 -13.25 -5.19
CA SER A 163 -3.42 -14.29 -4.77
C SER A 163 -3.15 -15.64 -5.46
N LYS A 164 -2.84 -15.64 -6.76
CA LYS A 164 -2.48 -16.85 -7.50
C LYS A 164 -1.25 -17.54 -6.92
N HIS A 165 -0.20 -16.77 -6.62
CA HIS A 165 1.04 -17.31 -6.05
C HIS A 165 0.82 -17.94 -4.66
N LEU A 166 -0.05 -17.37 -3.81
CA LEU A 166 -0.36 -17.99 -2.52
C LEU A 166 -0.99 -19.38 -2.67
N ASN A 167 -1.90 -19.54 -3.65
CA ASN A 167 -2.53 -20.83 -3.92
C ASN A 167 -1.53 -21.85 -4.48
N GLU A 168 -0.71 -21.44 -5.45
CA GLU A 168 0.35 -22.31 -6.02
C GLU A 168 1.34 -22.77 -4.94
N LEU A 169 1.69 -21.90 -3.98
CA LEU A 169 2.52 -22.27 -2.83
C LEU A 169 1.80 -23.25 -1.89
N ALA A 170 0.49 -23.14 -1.73
CA ALA A 170 -0.28 -24.05 -0.89
C ALA A 170 -0.43 -25.45 -1.51
N GLU A 171 -0.44 -25.55 -2.85
CA GLU A 171 -0.46 -26.80 -3.60
C GLU A 171 0.84 -27.61 -3.46
N LEU A 172 1.96 -26.96 -3.12
CA LEU A 172 3.24 -27.63 -2.92
C LEU A 172 3.30 -28.53 -1.69
N ASN A 173 2.43 -28.31 -0.71
CA ASN A 173 2.47 -28.96 0.59
C ASN A 173 2.19 -30.46 0.46
N SER A 174 3.27 -31.21 0.23
CA SER A 174 3.26 -32.66 -0.01
C SER A 174 4.59 -33.24 0.45
N GLY A 175 4.53 -34.30 1.27
CA GLY A 175 5.71 -34.88 1.89
C GLY A 175 6.54 -33.82 2.64
N ASP A 176 7.78 -33.64 2.20
CA ASP A 176 8.76 -32.74 2.81
C ASP A 176 8.78 -31.32 2.21
N LYS A 177 7.90 -31.03 1.25
CA LYS A 177 7.83 -29.73 0.58
C LYS A 177 6.84 -28.81 1.28
N ILE A 178 7.23 -27.55 1.46
CA ILE A 178 6.36 -26.50 2.01
C ILE A 178 6.50 -25.19 1.24
N GLY A 179 5.38 -24.50 1.05
CA GLY A 179 5.36 -23.14 0.50
C GLY A 179 5.50 -22.07 1.59
N GLY A 180 6.14 -20.94 1.24
CA GLY A 180 6.20 -19.79 2.14
C GLY A 180 6.36 -18.45 1.42
N VAL A 181 6.09 -17.38 2.15
CA VAL A 181 6.26 -16.00 1.68
C VAL A 181 7.08 -15.21 2.70
N LEU A 182 8.11 -14.51 2.23
CA LEU A 182 8.90 -13.55 3.00
C LEU A 182 8.49 -12.12 2.61
N PHE A 183 7.83 -11.42 3.53
CA PHE A 183 7.56 -9.99 3.43
C PHE A 183 8.69 -9.20 4.07
N LEU A 184 9.32 -8.33 3.28
CA LEU A 184 10.33 -7.37 3.72
C LEU A 184 9.69 -6.00 3.83
N VAL A 185 9.48 -5.54 5.07
CA VAL A 185 8.89 -4.23 5.35
C VAL A 185 10.00 -3.19 5.50
N HIS A 186 10.01 -2.17 4.65
CA HIS A 186 11.05 -1.14 4.62
C HIS A 186 10.81 -0.01 5.65
N ASN A 187 10.54 -0.40 6.90
CA ASN A 187 10.48 0.47 8.06
C ASN A 187 10.65 -0.35 9.35
N LYS A 188 11.70 -0.08 10.13
CA LYS A 188 11.97 -0.75 11.41
C LYS A 188 10.99 -0.46 12.54
N ASP A 189 10.20 0.62 12.45
CA ASP A 189 9.33 1.05 13.56
C ASP A 189 8.00 0.27 13.56
N VAL A 190 7.75 -0.56 12.55
CA VAL A 190 6.57 -1.44 12.52
C VAL A 190 6.74 -2.61 13.48
N GLU A 191 5.65 -3.02 14.10
CA GLU A 191 5.57 -4.16 15.03
C GLU A 191 4.57 -5.21 14.51
N TYR A 192 3.64 -4.79 13.66
CA TYR A 192 2.55 -5.61 13.15
C TYR A 192 2.44 -5.57 11.64
N PHE A 193 1.92 -6.66 11.08
CA PHE A 193 1.64 -6.81 9.66
C PHE A 193 0.27 -7.44 9.45
N LEU A 194 -0.51 -6.87 8.55
CA LEU A 194 -1.78 -7.43 8.09
C LEU A 194 -1.84 -7.42 6.55
N PRO A 195 -2.49 -8.38 5.90
CA PRO A 195 -2.82 -8.20 4.49
C PRO A 195 -3.77 -6.99 4.35
N GLU A 196 -3.56 -6.13 3.34
CA GLU A 196 -4.33 -4.89 3.14
C GLU A 196 -5.72 -5.22 2.59
N PHE A 197 -6.64 -5.51 3.51
CA PHE A 197 -7.99 -5.94 3.17
C PHE A 197 -8.87 -4.80 2.63
N HIS A 198 -8.54 -3.54 2.91
CA HIS A 198 -9.29 -2.39 2.43
C HIS A 198 -9.24 -2.24 0.90
N THR A 199 -8.10 -2.56 0.29
CA THR A 199 -7.80 -2.41 -1.13
C THR A 199 -7.95 -3.73 -1.87
N ASP A 200 -7.46 -4.83 -1.31
CA ASP A 200 -7.56 -6.17 -1.90
C ASP A 200 -8.12 -7.19 -0.90
N LEU A 201 -9.44 -7.16 -0.75
CA LEU A 201 -10.16 -8.09 0.12
C LEU A 201 -9.98 -9.56 -0.34
N LYS A 202 -9.81 -9.81 -1.64
CA LYS A 202 -9.62 -11.17 -2.18
C LYS A 202 -8.27 -11.72 -1.74
N PHE A 203 -7.20 -10.94 -1.89
CA PHE A 203 -5.88 -11.31 -1.40
C PHE A 203 -5.88 -11.55 0.11
N ALA A 204 -6.48 -10.65 0.89
CA ALA A 204 -6.52 -10.79 2.34
C ALA A 204 -7.31 -12.02 2.82
N ARG A 205 -8.43 -12.34 2.15
CA ARG A 205 -9.17 -13.61 2.39
C ARG A 205 -8.32 -14.83 2.07
N ASN A 206 -7.62 -14.82 0.94
CA ASN A 206 -6.76 -15.93 0.57
C ASN A 206 -5.60 -16.11 1.57
N PHE A 207 -4.95 -15.00 1.94
CA PHE A 207 -3.92 -14.97 2.98
C PHE A 207 -4.39 -15.60 4.29
N TYR A 208 -5.57 -15.21 4.77
CA TYR A 208 -6.14 -15.75 6.01
C TYR A 208 -6.51 -17.24 5.91
N GLN A 209 -7.10 -17.66 4.78
CA GLN A 209 -7.47 -19.06 4.54
C GLN A 209 -6.25 -20.00 4.49
N LEU A 210 -5.11 -19.49 4.02
CA LEU A 210 -3.89 -20.27 3.84
C LEU A 210 -2.90 -20.18 5.02
N LYS A 211 -3.24 -19.47 6.10
CA LYS A 211 -2.36 -19.25 7.26
C LYS A 211 -1.77 -20.50 7.91
N ASP A 212 -2.50 -21.61 7.84
CA ASP A 212 -2.07 -22.91 8.40
C ASP A 212 -1.48 -23.83 7.33
N LYS A 213 -1.58 -23.45 6.05
CA LYS A 213 -1.08 -24.23 4.91
C LYS A 213 0.31 -23.76 4.48
N ILE A 214 0.56 -22.46 4.39
CA ILE A 214 1.87 -21.92 4.00
C ILE A 214 2.50 -21.14 5.14
N LYS A 215 3.83 -20.95 5.08
CA LYS A 215 4.55 -20.15 6.07
C LYS A 215 4.60 -18.68 5.67
N PHE A 216 4.31 -17.80 6.63
CA PHE A 216 4.45 -16.36 6.46
C PHE A 216 5.58 -15.86 7.35
N PHE A 217 6.63 -15.34 6.72
CA PHE A 217 7.74 -14.67 7.38
C PHE A 217 7.61 -13.18 7.11
N VAL A 218 7.66 -12.36 8.16
CA VAL A 218 7.58 -10.89 8.02
C VAL A 218 8.71 -10.29 8.82
N TYR A 219 9.56 -9.54 8.14
CA TYR A 219 10.72 -8.90 8.74
C TYR A 219 10.76 -7.43 8.36
N SER A 220 11.01 -6.59 9.36
CA SER A 220 11.24 -5.16 9.16
C SER A 220 12.71 -4.86 8.97
N LEU A 221 13.00 -3.88 8.12
CA LEU A 221 14.34 -3.48 7.71
C LEU A 221 14.54 -1.98 7.97
N ASP A 222 15.76 -1.60 8.32
CA ASP A 222 16.19 -0.20 8.45
C ASP A 222 17.25 0.13 7.40
N TRP A 223 17.10 1.27 6.74
CA TRP A 223 18.08 1.78 5.79
C TRP A 223 18.66 3.08 6.31
N ASN A 224 19.97 3.24 6.18
CA ASN A 224 20.62 4.54 6.42
C ASN A 224 20.66 5.38 5.12
N ASP A 225 21.17 6.61 5.22
CA ASP A 225 21.24 7.54 4.08
C ASP A 225 22.15 7.06 2.95
N SER A 226 23.10 6.16 3.24
CA SER A 226 23.92 5.47 2.22
C SER A 226 23.21 4.29 1.57
N LEU A 227 21.92 4.07 1.87
CA LEU A 227 21.13 2.91 1.45
C LEU A 227 21.83 1.59 1.78
N SER A 228 22.40 1.54 2.98
CA SER A 228 22.92 0.33 3.59
C SER A 228 21.94 -0.18 4.65
N LEU A 229 21.74 -1.49 4.67
CA LEU A 229 20.89 -2.16 5.66
C LEU A 229 21.60 -2.21 7.01
N ASP A 230 20.93 -1.74 8.05
CA ASP A 230 21.39 -1.95 9.42
C ASP A 230 20.97 -3.34 9.91
N HIS A 231 21.92 -4.29 9.87
CA HIS A 231 21.64 -5.69 10.20
C HIS A 231 21.21 -5.88 11.66
N THR A 232 21.63 -4.98 12.56
CA THR A 232 21.30 -5.05 14.00
C THR A 232 19.84 -4.70 14.30
N LYS A 233 19.15 -4.07 13.33
CA LYS A 233 17.77 -3.60 13.47
C LYS A 233 16.76 -4.45 12.69
N ILE A 234 17.23 -5.54 12.08
CA ILE A 234 16.33 -6.50 11.45
C ILE A 234 15.56 -7.21 12.56
N LYS A 235 14.23 -7.17 12.48
CA LYS A 235 13.37 -7.85 13.45
C LYS A 235 12.16 -8.48 12.79
N LYS A 236 11.73 -9.61 13.36
CA LYS A 236 10.47 -10.26 13.03
C LYS A 236 9.28 -9.36 13.41
N VAL A 237 8.27 -9.35 12.55
CA VAL A 237 7.03 -8.59 12.69
C VAL A 237 5.88 -9.55 12.94
N LYS A 238 4.96 -9.20 13.84
CA LYS A 238 3.85 -10.07 14.24
C LYS A 238 2.69 -9.96 13.27
N ILE A 239 2.00 -11.08 13.00
CA ILE A 239 0.73 -11.09 12.26
C ILE A 239 -0.40 -11.37 13.26
N PRO A 240 -1.21 -10.37 13.63
CA PRO A 240 -2.30 -10.58 14.58
C PRO A 240 -3.52 -11.19 13.85
N PHE A 241 -3.52 -12.51 13.68
CA PHE A 241 -4.58 -13.22 12.94
C PHE A 241 -5.98 -13.05 13.54
N ASP A 242 -6.11 -12.83 14.85
CA ASP A 242 -7.42 -12.56 15.47
C ASP A 242 -8.00 -11.21 15.05
N VAL A 243 -7.15 -10.18 14.91
CA VAL A 243 -7.56 -8.88 14.35
C VAL A 243 -8.03 -9.05 12.92
N LEU A 244 -7.27 -9.81 12.11
CA LEU A 244 -7.64 -10.10 10.74
C LEU A 244 -9.00 -10.81 10.68
N LYS A 245 -9.21 -11.86 11.48
CA LYS A 245 -10.47 -12.59 11.56
C LYS A 245 -11.66 -11.66 11.85
N ASN A 246 -11.49 -10.69 12.74
CA ASN A 246 -12.57 -9.80 13.17
C ASN A 246 -12.89 -8.66 12.19
N GLU A 247 -11.91 -8.22 11.38
CA GLU A 247 -12.07 -7.08 10.45
C GLU A 247 -12.25 -7.50 8.98
N LEU A 248 -12.03 -8.77 8.62
CA LEU A 248 -11.99 -9.26 7.23
C LEU A 248 -13.37 -9.43 6.58
N GLU A 249 -14.18 -8.37 6.62
CA GLU A 249 -15.55 -8.35 6.12
C GLU A 249 -15.73 -7.44 4.89
N ASP A 250 -16.73 -7.77 4.06
CA ASP A 250 -17.14 -6.91 2.93
C ASP A 250 -18.14 -5.84 3.38
N SER A 251 -17.76 -5.08 4.40
CA SER A 251 -18.55 -4.04 5.05
C SER A 251 -17.68 -2.85 5.44
N GLY A 252 -18.29 -1.68 5.63
CA GLY A 252 -17.63 -0.50 6.18
C GLY A 252 -18.01 0.80 5.47
N THR A 253 -17.07 1.73 5.46
CA THR A 253 -17.23 3.09 4.89
C THR A 253 -16.47 3.19 3.56
N TYR A 254 -16.90 4.06 2.66
CA TYR A 254 -16.18 4.40 1.44
C TYR A 254 -16.17 5.91 1.23
N ILE A 255 -15.12 6.37 0.54
CA ILE A 255 -14.97 7.74 0.07
C ILE A 255 -14.91 7.71 -1.46
N LEU A 256 -15.82 8.44 -2.12
CA LEU A 256 -15.71 8.72 -3.54
C LEU A 256 -15.03 10.07 -3.72
N VAL A 257 -13.82 10.07 -4.28
CA VAL A 257 -13.15 11.29 -4.75
C VAL A 257 -13.65 11.56 -6.16
N ILE A 258 -14.38 12.64 -6.32
CA ILE A 258 -15.07 13.05 -7.55
C ILE A 258 -14.39 14.30 -8.08
N HIS A 259 -14.12 14.33 -9.37
CA HIS A 259 -13.58 15.52 -10.03
C HIS A 259 -14.70 16.22 -10.80
N ASN A 260 -14.98 17.47 -10.42
CA ASN A 260 -15.86 18.37 -11.13
C ASN A 260 -15.00 19.37 -11.93
N ASN A 261 -15.03 19.27 -13.26
CA ASN A 261 -14.13 20.03 -14.13
C ASN A 261 -14.62 21.47 -14.44
N GLN A 262 -15.83 21.83 -14.03
CA GLN A 262 -16.44 23.12 -14.33
C GLN A 262 -17.38 23.58 -13.21
N LYS A 263 -17.56 24.90 -13.08
CA LYS A 263 -18.64 25.44 -12.23
C LYS A 263 -19.98 25.12 -12.88
N GLN A 264 -20.91 24.53 -12.13
CA GLN A 264 -22.22 24.15 -12.65
C GLN A 264 -23.29 24.11 -11.57
N LYS A 265 -24.54 24.27 -11.97
CA LYS A 265 -25.72 24.13 -11.10
C LYS A 265 -26.44 22.84 -11.49
N ILE A 266 -26.60 21.93 -10.54
CA ILE A 266 -27.15 20.58 -10.77
C ILE A 266 -28.41 20.41 -9.90
N GLU A 267 -29.44 19.78 -10.45
CA GLU A 267 -30.63 19.38 -9.72
C GLU A 267 -30.38 18.04 -8.99
N ILE A 268 -30.48 18.04 -7.67
CA ILE A 268 -30.13 16.92 -6.79
C ILE A 268 -31.40 16.42 -6.09
N GLY A 269 -32.31 15.80 -6.83
CA GLY A 269 -33.58 15.28 -6.28
C GLY A 269 -34.27 16.28 -5.35
N ASN A 270 -34.56 15.85 -4.11
CA ASN A 270 -35.26 16.67 -3.11
C ASN A 270 -34.43 17.83 -2.54
N LEU A 271 -33.11 17.88 -2.77
CA LEU A 271 -32.27 19.04 -2.40
C LEU A 271 -32.44 20.22 -3.38
N GLY A 272 -33.12 20.00 -4.51
CA GLY A 272 -33.32 21.02 -5.52
C GLY A 272 -32.01 21.38 -6.25
N ARG A 273 -31.90 22.63 -6.71
CA ARG A 273 -30.76 23.08 -7.51
C ARG A 273 -29.59 23.55 -6.65
N VAL A 274 -28.50 22.81 -6.68
CA VAL A 274 -27.28 23.06 -5.91
C VAL A 274 -26.15 23.55 -6.82
N ASN A 275 -25.35 24.52 -6.36
CA ASN A 275 -24.17 25.01 -7.07
C ASN A 275 -22.94 24.18 -6.71
N PHE A 276 -22.18 23.78 -7.72
CA PHE A 276 -20.90 23.08 -7.59
C PHE A 276 -19.80 23.90 -8.25
N GLU A 277 -18.74 24.19 -7.50
CA GLU A 277 -17.54 24.84 -7.99
C GLU A 277 -16.63 23.83 -8.70
N LYS A 278 -15.77 24.33 -9.60
CA LYS A 278 -14.72 23.50 -10.19
C LYS A 278 -13.73 23.05 -9.10
N GLY A 279 -13.43 21.76 -9.06
CA GLY A 279 -12.51 21.17 -8.08
C GLY A 279 -12.85 19.72 -7.77
N TYR A 280 -12.51 19.27 -6.57
CA TYR A 280 -12.73 17.91 -6.12
C TYR A 280 -13.79 17.86 -5.03
N TYR A 281 -14.53 16.76 -4.99
CA TYR A 281 -15.53 16.49 -3.97
C TYR A 281 -15.30 15.11 -3.36
N CYS A 282 -15.31 15.02 -2.04
CA CYS A 282 -15.25 13.77 -1.30
C CYS A 282 -16.64 13.45 -0.76
N TYR A 283 -17.28 12.43 -1.33
CA TYR A 283 -18.52 11.88 -0.81
C TYR A 283 -18.24 10.71 0.13
N ILE A 284 -18.75 10.76 1.34
CA ILE A 284 -18.63 9.70 2.34
C ILE A 284 -19.93 8.91 2.36
N GLY A 285 -19.82 7.59 2.26
CA GLY A 285 -20.96 6.70 2.36
C GLY A 285 -20.60 5.42 3.10
N SER A 286 -21.60 4.64 3.51
CA SER A 286 -21.38 3.31 4.09
C SER A 286 -22.15 2.20 3.40
N ALA A 287 -21.69 0.97 3.65
CA ALA A 287 -22.44 -0.25 3.42
C ALA A 287 -21.97 -1.31 4.40
N MET A 288 -22.85 -1.70 5.32
CA MET A 288 -22.57 -2.75 6.31
C MET A 288 -22.72 -4.17 5.75
N GLN A 289 -23.15 -4.30 4.50
CA GLN A 289 -23.18 -5.55 3.75
C GLN A 289 -22.87 -5.26 2.28
N ASN A 290 -22.03 -6.09 1.66
CA ASN A 290 -21.66 -5.99 0.25
C ASN A 290 -21.05 -4.62 -0.14
N LEU A 291 -20.11 -4.10 0.65
CA LEU A 291 -19.44 -2.82 0.40
C LEU A 291 -18.89 -2.72 -1.02
N THR A 292 -18.25 -3.79 -1.51
CA THR A 292 -17.70 -3.86 -2.87
C THR A 292 -18.79 -3.60 -3.91
N LYS A 293 -19.94 -4.29 -3.80
CA LYS A 293 -21.08 -4.08 -4.71
C LYS A 293 -21.66 -2.67 -4.62
N ARG A 294 -21.68 -2.07 -3.42
CA ARG A 294 -22.16 -0.68 -3.22
C ARG A 294 -21.27 0.30 -3.97
N VAL A 295 -19.96 0.17 -3.84
CA VAL A 295 -18.99 1.03 -4.55
C VAL A 295 -19.07 0.81 -6.06
N ASP A 296 -19.20 -0.44 -6.51
CA ASP A 296 -19.32 -0.75 -7.94
C ASP A 296 -20.62 -0.21 -8.56
N ARG A 297 -21.73 -0.17 -7.80
CA ARG A 297 -22.97 0.50 -8.24
C ARG A 297 -22.71 1.97 -8.57
N HIS A 298 -21.91 2.68 -7.77
CA HIS A 298 -21.63 4.09 -8.03
C HIS A 298 -20.88 4.33 -9.33
N LYS A 299 -20.05 3.37 -9.75
CA LYS A 299 -19.27 3.42 -11.00
C LYS A 299 -20.10 3.10 -12.26
N ARG A 300 -21.33 2.59 -12.12
CA ARG A 300 -22.20 2.26 -13.27
C ARG A 300 -22.70 3.54 -13.93
N LYS A 301 -22.63 3.58 -15.27
CA LYS A 301 -23.12 4.71 -16.08
C LYS A 301 -24.64 4.77 -16.18
N ILE A 302 -25.30 3.61 -16.24
CA ILE A 302 -26.76 3.51 -16.37
C ILE A 302 -27.30 2.92 -15.07
N LYS A 303 -28.13 3.69 -14.36
CA LYS A 303 -28.75 3.30 -13.10
C LYS A 303 -29.93 4.22 -12.77
N ASN A 304 -30.87 3.70 -12.01
CA ASN A 304 -31.90 4.53 -11.38
C ASN A 304 -31.27 5.34 -10.25
N HIS A 305 -31.63 6.61 -10.18
CA HIS A 305 -31.26 7.52 -9.11
C HIS A 305 -31.91 7.08 -7.81
N HIS A 306 -31.09 6.84 -6.78
CA HIS A 306 -31.58 6.46 -5.46
C HIS A 306 -30.98 7.32 -4.35
N TRP A 307 -29.76 7.84 -4.54
CA TRP A 307 -29.11 8.74 -3.60
C TRP A 307 -28.77 10.08 -4.25
N HIS A 308 -28.62 11.14 -3.45
CA HIS A 308 -28.16 12.45 -3.93
C HIS A 308 -26.89 12.36 -4.78
N ILE A 309 -25.98 11.45 -4.42
CA ILE A 309 -24.73 11.24 -5.13
C ILE A 309 -24.94 10.74 -6.57
N ASP A 310 -26.01 10.01 -6.87
CA ASP A 310 -26.28 9.51 -8.23
C ASP A 310 -26.45 10.69 -9.21
N TYR A 311 -27.17 11.74 -8.80
CA TYR A 311 -27.42 12.94 -9.63
C TYR A 311 -26.14 13.72 -9.93
N LEU A 312 -25.24 13.80 -8.95
CA LEU A 312 -23.94 14.45 -9.13
C LEU A 312 -23.04 13.64 -10.07
N LEU A 313 -23.05 12.31 -9.95
CA LEU A 313 -22.21 11.41 -10.74
C LEU A 313 -22.60 11.38 -12.23
N ASP A 314 -23.84 11.70 -12.57
CA ASP A 314 -24.28 11.87 -13.97
C ASP A 314 -23.59 13.04 -14.69
N LYS A 315 -23.11 14.04 -13.93
CA LYS A 315 -22.48 15.26 -14.46
C LYS A 315 -21.00 15.37 -14.13
N THR A 316 -20.43 14.39 -13.44
CA THR A 316 -19.06 14.41 -12.94
C THR A 316 -18.37 13.06 -13.15
N LYS A 317 -17.10 12.94 -12.74
CA LYS A 317 -16.36 11.68 -12.85
C LYS A 317 -15.78 11.28 -11.51
N ILE A 318 -15.96 10.01 -11.13
CA ILE A 318 -15.23 9.42 -10.01
C ILE A 318 -13.76 9.37 -10.40
N HIS A 319 -12.93 10.13 -9.70
CA HIS A 319 -11.49 10.08 -9.82
C HIS A 319 -10.92 8.85 -9.10
N LYS A 320 -11.44 8.53 -7.90
CA LYS A 320 -11.01 7.38 -7.10
C LYS A 320 -12.10 6.93 -6.11
N SER A 321 -12.20 5.64 -5.84
CA SER A 321 -12.89 5.10 -4.66
C SER A 321 -11.85 4.65 -3.63
N ILE A 322 -12.14 4.91 -2.35
CA ILE A 322 -11.30 4.56 -1.21
C ILE A 322 -12.18 3.87 -0.19
N GLU A 323 -11.96 2.59 0.03
CA GLU A 323 -12.74 1.78 0.96
C GLU A 323 -12.06 1.78 2.34
N ILE A 324 -12.82 1.89 3.41
CA ILE A 324 -12.38 1.74 4.80
C ILE A 324 -13.24 0.62 5.37
N ARG A 325 -12.80 -0.61 5.09
CA ARG A 325 -13.45 -1.82 5.58
C ARG A 325 -13.37 -1.94 7.09
N SER A 326 -14.51 -2.24 7.70
CA SER A 326 -14.63 -2.51 9.13
C SER A 326 -16.00 -3.09 9.44
N ASN A 327 -16.09 -3.83 10.54
CA ASN A 327 -17.36 -4.23 11.14
C ASN A 327 -18.07 -3.09 11.89
N GLU A 328 -17.41 -1.94 12.08
CA GLU A 328 -17.96 -0.76 12.74
C GLU A 328 -18.60 0.24 11.76
N LYS A 329 -19.62 0.96 12.23
CA LYS A 329 -20.24 2.07 11.49
C LYS A 329 -19.39 3.34 11.66
N LEU A 330 -18.41 3.51 10.76
CA LEU A 330 -17.45 4.63 10.83
C LEU A 330 -17.87 5.87 10.00
N GLU A 331 -18.99 5.83 9.29
CA GLU A 331 -19.39 6.83 8.30
C GLU A 331 -19.35 8.28 8.81
N CYS A 332 -20.08 8.57 9.90
CA CYS A 332 -20.15 9.91 10.45
C CYS A 332 -18.81 10.39 11.01
N ILE A 333 -18.01 9.47 11.57
CA ILE A 333 -16.68 9.81 12.12
C ILE A 333 -15.71 10.15 10.98
N VAL A 334 -15.75 9.37 9.89
CA VAL A 334 -14.99 9.65 8.67
C VAL A 334 -15.44 10.97 8.04
N ALA A 335 -16.75 11.22 7.94
CA ALA A 335 -17.29 12.48 7.42
C ALA A 335 -16.80 13.68 8.24
N ASN A 336 -16.84 13.60 9.58
CA ASN A 336 -16.30 14.63 10.45
C ASN A 336 -14.79 14.82 10.31
N GLY A 337 -14.03 13.73 10.10
CA GLY A 337 -12.60 13.80 9.83
C GLY A 337 -12.30 14.55 8.52
N VAL A 338 -12.99 14.21 7.44
CA VAL A 338 -12.83 14.85 6.13
C VAL A 338 -13.26 16.31 6.17
N LYS A 339 -14.34 16.64 6.89
CA LYS A 339 -14.82 18.01 7.10
C LYS A 339 -13.74 18.93 7.66
N LYS A 340 -12.94 18.46 8.62
CA LYS A 340 -11.91 19.28 9.29
C LYS A 340 -10.81 19.75 8.35
N ILE A 341 -10.60 19.04 7.23
CA ILE A 341 -9.53 19.32 6.27
C ILE A 341 -10.06 19.81 4.92
N SER A 342 -11.38 19.91 4.74
CA SER A 342 -12.00 20.33 3.48
C SER A 342 -12.04 21.86 3.34
N ASP A 343 -12.13 22.33 2.09
CA ASP A 343 -12.29 23.76 1.76
C ASP A 343 -13.75 24.21 1.83
N GLY A 344 -14.70 23.28 1.98
CA GLY A 344 -16.13 23.54 2.09
C GLY A 344 -16.96 22.27 2.20
N GLU A 345 -18.28 22.43 2.26
CA GLU A 345 -19.26 21.33 2.33
C GLU A 345 -20.56 21.70 1.59
N ILE A 346 -21.30 20.70 1.12
CA ILE A 346 -22.63 20.88 0.55
C ILE A 346 -23.67 20.48 1.60
N LYS A 347 -24.33 21.46 2.22
CA LYS A 347 -25.28 21.23 3.32
C LYS A 347 -26.37 20.23 2.94
N ASN A 348 -26.74 19.38 3.90
CA ASN A 348 -27.75 18.32 3.82
C ASN A 348 -27.48 17.24 2.76
N PHE A 349 -26.29 17.22 2.15
CA PHE A 349 -25.98 16.26 1.10
C PHE A 349 -25.66 14.88 1.68
N GLY A 350 -26.61 13.95 1.55
CA GLY A 350 -26.39 12.53 1.87
C GLY A 350 -26.36 12.24 3.37
N SER A 351 -26.90 13.13 4.19
CA SER A 351 -26.94 13.04 5.65
C SER A 351 -28.38 13.00 6.21
N SER A 352 -29.35 12.50 5.43
CA SER A 352 -30.77 12.49 5.80
C SER A 352 -31.11 11.57 6.99
N ASP A 353 -30.23 10.61 7.29
CA ASP A 353 -30.39 9.58 8.31
C ASP A 353 -29.45 9.77 9.52
N CYS A 354 -28.77 10.92 9.62
CA CYS A 354 -27.87 11.24 10.73
C CYS A 354 -27.84 12.75 11.05
N SER A 355 -27.13 13.12 12.11
CA SER A 355 -26.97 14.51 12.55
C SER A 355 -25.85 15.28 11.82
N CYS A 356 -25.19 14.65 10.84
CA CYS A 356 -24.14 15.31 10.07
C CYS A 356 -24.72 16.47 9.23
N ASN A 357 -24.01 17.59 9.18
CA ASN A 357 -24.40 18.71 8.30
C ASN A 357 -24.27 18.35 6.81
N SER A 358 -23.35 17.44 6.46
CA SER A 358 -23.10 17.00 5.10
C SER A 358 -22.26 15.72 5.11
N HIS A 359 -22.40 14.91 4.06
CA HIS A 359 -21.46 13.85 3.70
C HIS A 359 -20.72 14.15 2.37
N LEU A 360 -20.80 15.39 1.85
CA LEU A 360 -20.12 15.81 0.63
C LEU A 360 -19.27 17.07 0.87
N PHE A 361 -17.95 16.90 0.78
CA PHE A 361 -16.97 17.94 1.12
C PHE A 361 -16.19 18.40 -0.10
N PHE A 362 -15.97 19.71 -0.23
CA PHE A 362 -15.27 20.34 -1.34
C PHE A 362 -13.77 20.50 -1.05
N PHE A 363 -12.96 20.28 -2.08
CA PHE A 363 -11.52 20.50 -2.11
C PHE A 363 -11.15 21.27 -3.38
N LYS A 364 -10.39 22.37 -3.25
CA LYS A 364 -9.88 23.14 -4.39
C LYS A 364 -8.87 22.34 -5.20
N GLU A 365 -8.00 21.60 -4.52
CA GLU A 365 -6.96 20.76 -5.10
C GLU A 365 -7.28 19.27 -4.96
N ASN A 366 -6.54 18.41 -5.67
CA ASN A 366 -6.74 16.97 -5.58
C ASN A 366 -6.40 16.46 -4.17
N PRO A 367 -7.39 15.93 -3.40
CA PRO A 367 -7.13 15.48 -2.03
C PRO A 367 -6.14 14.31 -1.97
N LEU A 368 -6.01 13.51 -3.04
CA LEU A 368 -5.02 12.41 -3.13
C LEU A 368 -3.56 12.90 -3.19
N GLN A 369 -3.34 14.20 -3.38
CA GLN A 369 -2.01 14.81 -3.37
C GLN A 369 -1.72 15.54 -2.05
N ARG A 370 -2.69 15.59 -1.13
CA ARG A 370 -2.53 16.24 0.16
C ARG A 370 -2.16 15.23 1.24
N LYS A 371 -1.12 15.55 2.01
CA LYS A 371 -0.62 14.69 3.09
C LYS A 371 -1.66 14.48 4.19
N ASP A 372 -2.35 15.54 4.60
CA ASP A 372 -3.38 15.47 5.66
C ASP A 372 -4.55 14.55 5.30
N PHE A 373 -4.98 14.54 4.03
CA PHE A 373 -6.03 13.65 3.55
C PHE A 373 -5.58 12.18 3.51
N ILE A 374 -4.35 11.90 3.05
CA ILE A 374 -3.80 10.54 3.04
C ILE A 374 -3.55 10.04 4.48
N ASP A 375 -2.99 10.88 5.35
CA ASP A 375 -2.80 10.55 6.77
C ASP A 375 -4.15 10.22 7.44
N LEU A 376 -5.21 11.00 7.18
CA LEU A 376 -6.56 10.72 7.69
C LEU A 376 -7.07 9.34 7.25
N ILE A 377 -6.86 8.96 5.97
CA ILE A 377 -7.26 7.65 5.47
C ILE A 377 -6.46 6.54 6.17
N LEU A 378 -5.15 6.72 6.32
CA LEU A 378 -4.28 5.75 6.99
C LEU A 378 -4.59 5.64 8.48
N ASP A 379 -5.04 6.72 9.12
CA ASP A 379 -5.51 6.69 10.50
C ASP A 379 -6.73 5.77 10.64
N PHE A 380 -7.73 5.88 9.76
CA PHE A 380 -8.90 5.02 9.81
C PHE A 380 -8.63 3.57 9.37
N ARG A 381 -7.73 3.37 8.41
CA ARG A 381 -7.36 2.03 7.90
C ARG A 381 -6.42 1.29 8.84
N MET A 382 -5.47 1.99 9.46
CA MET A 382 -4.33 1.36 10.13
C MET A 382 -4.24 1.76 11.61
N LYS A 383 -4.18 3.05 11.92
CA LYS A 383 -4.00 3.52 13.31
C LYS A 383 -5.16 3.08 14.21
N ARG A 384 -6.39 3.16 13.72
CA ARG A 384 -7.60 2.66 14.40
C ARG A 384 -7.45 1.21 14.85
N LEU A 385 -6.85 0.34 14.03
CA LEU A 385 -6.66 -1.06 14.39
C LEU A 385 -5.66 -1.23 15.52
N VAL A 386 -4.58 -0.44 15.50
CA VAL A 386 -3.58 -0.43 16.57
C VAL A 386 -4.23 0.00 17.89
N GLU A 387 -5.03 1.06 17.87
CA GLU A 387 -5.73 1.57 19.06
C GLU A 387 -6.82 0.60 19.55
N LYS A 388 -7.68 0.10 18.65
CA LYS A 388 -8.82 -0.78 18.98
C LYS A 388 -8.39 -2.10 19.59
N TYR A 389 -7.33 -2.70 19.06
CA TYR A 389 -6.86 -4.03 19.48
C TYR A 389 -5.61 -3.97 20.39
N ASN A 390 -5.21 -2.77 20.82
CA ASN A 390 -4.07 -2.52 21.68
C ASN A 390 -2.79 -3.21 21.18
N LEU A 391 -2.47 -2.99 19.90
CA LEU A 391 -1.30 -3.55 19.23
C LEU A 391 -0.03 -2.78 19.61
#